data_AF-Q72BB9-F1
#
_entry.id   AF-Q72BB9-F1
#
_cell.length_a   1.000
_cell.length_b   1.000
_cell.length_c   1.000
_cell.angle_alpha   90.00
_cell.angle_beta   90.00
_cell.angle_gamma   90.00
#
_symmetry.space_group_name_H-M   'P 1'
#
loop_
_entity.id
_entity.type
_entity.pdbx_description
1 polymer ?
#
loop_
_entity_poly.entity_id
_entity_poly.type
_entity_poly.pdbx_seq_one_letter_code
_entity_poly.pdbx_strand_id
1 'polypeptide(L)'
;MYKNILRVNGEYLAKAQAVPVNTSAPGNGGPIRAHNTQGALELAIVAATQVSFSSGKSLTVTVQDCDTQNGSYADVPVLFKKTFAGATTIKAGEVIGVLPLASDVRPFVKVKLTTDDTAPTGTVDVFTTYLPR
;
A
#
# COMPACT_ATOMS: atom_id res chain seq x y z
N MET A 1 -15.36 -7.01 10.08
CA MET A 1 -14.46 -8.18 10.08
C MET A 1 -12.97 -7.84 9.99
N TYR A 2 -12.56 -6.56 9.89
CA TYR A 2 -11.15 -6.13 9.70
C TYR A 2 -10.35 -5.80 10.99
N LYS A 3 -10.89 -6.05 12.19
CA LYS A 3 -10.20 -5.65 13.44
C LYS A 3 -9.06 -6.59 13.86
N ASN A 4 -9.00 -7.80 13.30
CA ASN A 4 -8.01 -8.82 13.64
C ASN A 4 -7.30 -9.29 12.37
N ILE A 5 -6.52 -8.42 11.72
CA ILE A 5 -5.68 -8.84 10.60
C ILE A 5 -4.43 -9.50 11.16
N LEU A 6 -4.26 -10.79 10.91
CA LEU A 6 -3.01 -11.50 11.19
C LEU A 6 -1.92 -10.93 10.29
N ARG A 7 -0.91 -10.33 10.91
CA ARG A 7 0.25 -9.75 10.23
C ARG A 7 1.38 -10.75 10.25
N VAL A 8 2.00 -11.00 9.10
CA VAL A 8 3.30 -11.66 9.08
C VAL A 8 4.31 -10.67 9.65
N ASN A 9 4.86 -10.99 10.83
CA ASN A 9 5.74 -10.06 11.54
C ASN A 9 6.99 -9.77 10.71
N GLY A 10 7.24 -8.50 10.43
CA GLY A 10 8.41 -8.03 9.68
C GLY A 10 8.19 -7.83 8.17
N GLU A 11 7.10 -8.31 7.59
CA GLU A 11 6.82 -8.15 6.16
C GLU A 11 5.96 -6.91 5.89
N TYR A 12 6.62 -5.76 5.84
CA TYR A 12 6.02 -4.51 5.41
C TYR A 12 6.59 -4.11 4.05
N LEU A 13 5.72 -3.62 3.17
CA LEU A 13 6.12 -2.93 1.94
C LEU A 13 6.30 -1.43 2.22
N ALA A 14 5.54 -0.91 3.20
CA ALA A 14 5.75 0.39 3.83
C ALA A 14 5.39 0.29 5.31
N LYS A 15 6.22 0.82 6.21
CA LYS A 15 6.02 0.83 7.66
C LYS A 15 6.17 2.24 8.20
N ALA A 16 5.13 2.73 8.87
CA ALA A 16 5.03 4.09 9.39
C ALA A 16 5.49 5.14 8.35
N GLN A 17 5.17 4.90 7.08
CA GLN A 17 5.63 5.76 5.99
C GLN A 17 4.80 7.04 5.99
N ALA A 18 5.47 8.19 6.04
CA ALA A 18 4.80 9.47 5.86
C ALA A 18 4.08 9.50 4.51
N VAL A 19 2.84 10.00 4.51
CA VAL A 19 2.10 10.17 3.27
C VAL A 19 2.84 11.17 2.38
N PRO A 20 3.16 10.83 1.12
CA PRO A 20 3.86 11.74 0.21
C PRO A 20 3.08 13.03 -0.02
N VAL A 21 3.77 14.16 -0.08
CA VAL A 21 3.16 15.48 -0.29
C VAL A 21 3.24 15.84 -1.77
N ASN A 22 2.10 15.79 -2.47
CA ASN A 22 1.96 16.09 -3.90
C ASN A 22 3.05 15.44 -4.76
N THR A 23 3.38 14.18 -4.47
CA THR A 23 4.50 13.46 -5.09
C THR A 23 4.31 11.95 -4.92
N SER A 24 5.26 11.18 -5.48
CA SER A 24 5.39 9.74 -5.27
C SER A 24 6.61 9.41 -4.44
N ALA A 25 6.51 8.43 -3.54
CA ALA A 25 7.64 7.86 -2.82
C ALA A 25 7.60 6.33 -2.87
N PRO A 26 8.75 5.65 -3.02
CA PRO A 26 8.81 4.20 -2.85
C PRO A 26 8.47 3.80 -1.41
N GLY A 27 7.95 2.60 -1.25
CA GLY A 27 7.74 1.96 0.05
C GLY A 27 9.05 1.78 0.81
N ASN A 28 9.10 2.18 2.08
CA ASN A 28 10.31 2.08 2.91
C ASN A 28 10.56 0.67 3.49
N GLY A 29 9.69 -0.30 3.22
CA GLY A 29 9.80 -1.68 3.72
C GLY A 29 10.65 -2.61 2.86
N GLY A 30 11.01 -2.19 1.65
CA GLY A 30 11.75 -3.02 0.70
C GLY A 30 10.86 -4.03 -0.05
N PRO A 31 11.47 -4.90 -0.89
CA PRO A 31 10.72 -5.88 -1.63
C PRO A 31 10.38 -7.11 -0.82
N ILE A 32 9.24 -7.71 -1.13
CA ILE A 32 8.87 -9.04 -0.65
C ILE A 32 8.81 -10.02 -1.83
N ARG A 33 8.95 -11.31 -1.55
CA ARG A 33 8.75 -12.35 -2.55
C ARG A 33 7.28 -12.77 -2.56
N ALA A 34 6.57 -12.48 -3.64
CA ALA A 34 5.12 -12.74 -3.75
C ALA A 34 4.74 -13.76 -4.84
N HIS A 35 5.73 -14.29 -5.57
CA HIS A 35 5.54 -15.33 -6.59
C HIS A 35 4.90 -16.61 -6.02
N ASN A 36 4.22 -17.37 -6.87
CA ASN A 36 3.60 -18.67 -6.57
C ASN A 36 2.51 -18.64 -5.48
N THR A 37 2.00 -17.47 -5.15
CA THR A 37 0.90 -17.30 -4.20
C THR A 37 -0.47 -17.49 -4.85
N GLN A 38 -0.52 -17.72 -6.17
CA GLN A 38 -1.75 -17.95 -6.95
C GLN A 38 -2.84 -16.88 -6.72
N GLY A 39 -2.44 -15.62 -6.48
CA GLY A 39 -3.38 -14.52 -6.22
C GLY A 39 -4.07 -14.59 -4.85
N ALA A 40 -3.53 -15.35 -3.90
CA ALA A 40 -4.08 -15.47 -2.54
C ALA A 40 -3.64 -14.34 -1.59
N LEU A 41 -2.78 -13.43 -2.06
CA LEU A 41 -2.32 -12.27 -1.28
C LEU A 41 -3.10 -11.01 -1.64
N GLU A 42 -3.37 -10.21 -0.62
CA GLU A 42 -3.86 -8.83 -0.76
C GLU A 42 -2.92 -7.89 -0.01
N LEU A 43 -2.85 -6.64 -0.45
CA LEU A 43 -2.15 -5.57 0.25
C LEU A 43 -3.15 -4.76 1.06
N ALA A 44 -3.02 -4.78 2.38
CA ALA A 44 -3.79 -3.94 3.27
C ALA A 44 -3.07 -2.61 3.48
N ILE A 45 -3.81 -1.50 3.32
CA ILE A 45 -3.32 -0.14 3.55
C ILE A 45 -3.99 0.38 4.81
N VAL A 46 -3.21 0.64 5.85
CA VAL A 46 -3.70 1.01 7.18
C VAL A 46 -3.10 2.34 7.61
N ALA A 47 -3.89 3.17 8.27
CA ALA A 47 -3.39 4.38 8.91
C ALA A 47 -2.54 4.00 10.14
N ALA A 48 -1.22 4.17 10.07
CA ALA A 48 -0.31 3.84 11.18
C ALA A 48 -0.42 4.88 12.31
N THR A 49 -0.55 6.15 11.92
CA THR A 49 -1.02 7.24 12.79
C THR A 49 -2.33 7.81 12.24
N GLN A 50 -2.93 8.79 12.90
CA GLN A 50 -4.05 9.51 12.30
C GLN A 50 -3.61 10.15 10.99
N VAL A 51 -4.32 9.87 9.90
CA VAL A 51 -4.04 10.39 8.57
C VAL A 51 -5.14 11.35 8.16
N SER A 52 -4.78 12.50 7.59
CA SER A 52 -5.78 13.44 7.05
C SER A 52 -5.49 13.78 5.59
N PHE A 53 -6.56 13.87 4.81
CA PHE A 53 -6.56 14.27 3.40
C PHE A 53 -7.55 15.41 3.17
N SER A 54 -7.17 16.33 2.29
CA SER A 54 -8.02 17.40 1.80
C SER A 54 -9.11 16.89 0.86
N SER A 55 -10.17 17.67 0.71
CA SER A 55 -11.27 17.34 -0.20
C SER A 55 -10.81 17.23 -1.66
N GLY A 56 -11.31 16.22 -2.37
CA GLY A 56 -11.00 15.96 -3.79
C GLY A 56 -9.60 15.37 -4.03
N LYS A 57 -8.85 15.07 -2.97
CA LYS A 57 -7.50 14.50 -3.07
C LYS A 57 -7.50 12.98 -3.02
N SER A 58 -6.43 12.38 -3.53
CA SER A 58 -6.31 10.96 -3.75
C SER A 58 -5.06 10.39 -3.09
N LEU A 59 -5.21 9.19 -2.53
CA LEU A 59 -4.10 8.30 -2.25
C LEU A 59 -4.09 7.19 -3.31
N THR A 60 -2.95 7.03 -3.96
CA THR A 60 -2.70 5.95 -4.92
C THR A 60 -1.58 5.05 -4.39
N VAL A 61 -1.82 3.74 -4.38
CA VAL A 61 -0.82 2.73 -4.10
C VAL A 61 -0.63 1.91 -5.36
N THR A 62 0.57 2.00 -5.93
CA THR A 62 0.97 1.28 -7.14
C THR A 62 1.85 0.10 -6.73
N VAL A 63 1.51 -1.08 -7.23
CA VAL A 63 2.35 -2.27 -7.11
C VAL A 63 3.45 -2.18 -8.16
N GLN A 64 4.69 -2.47 -7.77
CA GLN A 64 5.81 -2.58 -8.70
C GLN A 64 6.45 -3.96 -8.59
N ASP A 65 6.83 -4.56 -9.71
CA ASP A 65 7.39 -5.91 -9.73
C ASP A 65 8.76 -5.99 -10.42
N CYS A 66 9.51 -7.06 -10.10
CA CYS A 66 10.82 -7.35 -10.67
C CYS A 66 11.14 -8.85 -10.58
N ASP A 67 11.99 -9.33 -11.48
CA ASP A 67 12.50 -10.70 -11.46
C ASP A 67 13.58 -10.94 -10.39
N THR A 68 14.27 -9.88 -9.97
CA THR A 68 15.37 -9.96 -9.00
C THR A 68 15.16 -8.99 -7.85
N GLN A 69 15.63 -9.36 -6.65
CA GLN A 69 15.43 -8.58 -5.44
C GLN A 69 15.95 -7.13 -5.55
N ASN A 70 17.08 -6.94 -6.25
CA ASN A 70 17.76 -5.66 -6.40
C ASN A 70 17.68 -5.09 -7.83
N GLY A 71 16.78 -5.63 -8.66
CA GLY A 71 16.64 -5.18 -10.05
C GLY A 71 15.85 -3.89 -10.18
N SER A 72 15.56 -3.53 -11.44
CA SER A 72 14.71 -2.40 -11.79
C SER A 72 13.24 -2.81 -11.70
N TYR A 73 12.52 -2.17 -10.79
CA TYR A 73 11.09 -2.42 -10.56
C TYR A 73 10.25 -1.61 -11.56
N ALA A 74 9.26 -2.26 -12.17
CA ALA A 74 8.32 -1.63 -13.09
C ALA A 74 6.92 -1.56 -12.47
N ASP A 75 6.15 -0.52 -12.81
CA ASP A 75 4.76 -0.42 -12.36
C ASP A 75 3.92 -1.53 -12.99
N VAL A 76 3.20 -2.26 -12.14
CA VAL A 76 2.14 -3.18 -12.56
C VAL A 76 0.89 -2.34 -12.85
N PRO A 77 0.10 -2.63 -13.90
CA PRO A 77 -1.11 -1.86 -14.24
C PRO A 77 -2.22 -1.92 -13.18
N VAL A 78 -2.03 -2.71 -12.12
CA VAL A 78 -2.92 -2.82 -10.97
C VAL A 78 -2.52 -1.80 -9.92
N LEU A 79 -3.42 -0.85 -9.66
CA LEU A 79 -3.25 0.19 -8.64
C LEU A 79 -4.52 0.34 -7.80
N PHE A 80 -4.32 0.65 -6.53
CA PHE A 80 -5.40 1.14 -5.67
C PHE A 80 -5.40 2.66 -5.72
N LYS A 81 -6.52 3.28 -6.13
CA LYS A 81 -6.72 4.73 -6.02
C LYS A 81 -7.98 5.00 -5.23
N LYS A 82 -7.84 5.77 -4.14
CA LYS A 82 -8.96 6.26 -3.36
C LYS A 82 -8.96 7.78 -3.38
N THR A 83 -10.00 8.35 -3.96
CA THR A 83 -10.25 9.79 -3.93
C THR A 83 -11.25 10.11 -2.82
N PHE A 84 -10.91 11.07 -1.97
CA PHE A 84 -11.73 11.50 -0.85
C PHE A 84 -12.65 12.63 -1.29
N ALA A 85 -13.96 12.37 -1.34
CA ALA A 85 -14.94 13.35 -1.81
C ALA A 85 -15.02 14.61 -0.92
N GLY A 86 -14.71 14.45 0.38
CA GLY A 86 -14.65 15.52 1.37
C GLY A 86 -13.33 15.46 2.14
N ALA A 87 -13.03 16.52 2.90
CA ALA A 87 -11.92 16.51 3.86
C ALA A 87 -12.13 15.33 4.83
N THR A 88 -11.13 14.45 4.91
CA THR A 88 -11.27 13.16 5.59
C THR A 88 -10.14 12.97 6.57
N THR A 89 -10.49 12.55 7.79
CA THR A 89 -9.53 12.10 8.80
C THR A 89 -9.79 10.63 9.11
N ILE A 90 -8.75 9.81 9.01
CA ILE A 90 -8.75 8.37 9.25
C ILE A 90 -7.98 8.13 10.54
N LYS A 91 -8.59 7.39 11.48
CA LYS A 91 -7.95 7.15 12.78
C LYS A 91 -6.83 6.14 12.66
N ALA A 92 -5.86 6.21 13.57
CA ALA A 92 -4.81 5.20 13.66
C ALA A 92 -5.42 3.80 13.82
N GLY A 93 -4.91 2.83 13.07
CA GLY A 93 -5.39 1.45 13.01
C GLY A 93 -6.55 1.20 12.03
N GLU A 94 -7.13 2.23 11.41
CA GLU A 94 -8.21 2.05 10.44
C GLU A 94 -7.67 1.69 9.05
N VAL A 95 -8.35 0.76 8.38
CA VAL A 95 -8.04 0.34 7.02
C VAL A 95 -8.50 1.40 6.04
N ILE A 96 -7.57 1.94 5.26
CA ILE A 96 -7.84 2.89 4.18
C ILE A 96 -8.41 2.15 2.96
N GLY A 97 -7.83 0.99 2.66
CA GLY A 97 -8.23 0.13 1.56
C GLY A 97 -7.44 -1.17 1.51
N VAL A 98 -7.88 -2.05 0.61
CA VAL A 98 -7.26 -3.34 0.34
C VAL A 98 -7.13 -3.50 -1.17
N LEU A 99 -6.00 -4.03 -1.63
CA LEU A 99 -5.68 -4.25 -3.04
C LEU A 99 -5.31 -5.72 -3.26
N PRO A 100 -6.09 -6.51 -4.01
CA PRO A 100 -5.68 -7.86 -4.37
C PRO A 100 -4.41 -7.83 -5.22
N LEU A 101 -3.46 -8.70 -4.90
CA LEU A 101 -2.25 -8.85 -5.70
C LEU A 101 -2.55 -9.79 -6.87
N ALA A 102 -2.26 -9.34 -8.08
CA ALA A 102 -2.50 -10.14 -9.27
C ALA A 102 -1.61 -11.40 -9.29
N SER A 103 -2.10 -12.49 -9.87
CA SER A 103 -1.37 -13.78 -9.89
C SER A 103 -0.18 -13.79 -10.85
N ASP A 104 -0.10 -12.85 -11.77
CA ASP A 104 0.90 -12.72 -12.83
C ASP A 104 2.06 -11.78 -12.46
N VAL A 105 2.08 -11.24 -11.24
CA VAL A 105 3.20 -10.41 -10.77
C VAL A 105 4.51 -11.20 -10.77
N ARG A 106 5.60 -10.52 -11.12
CA ARG A 106 6.95 -11.09 -11.07
C ARG A 106 7.38 -11.39 -9.63
N PRO A 107 8.46 -12.17 -9.44
CA PRO A 107 8.77 -12.74 -8.14
C PRO A 107 8.91 -11.78 -6.96
N PHE A 108 9.46 -10.60 -7.19
CA PHE A 108 9.66 -9.59 -6.16
C PHE A 108 8.73 -8.41 -6.36
N VAL A 109 8.07 -7.98 -5.29
CA VAL A 109 7.09 -6.90 -5.31
C VAL A 109 7.47 -5.82 -4.31
N LYS A 110 7.31 -4.55 -4.72
CA LYS A 110 7.37 -3.34 -3.91
C LYS A 110 6.11 -2.52 -4.11
N VAL A 111 5.96 -1.46 -3.32
CA VAL A 111 4.90 -0.47 -3.50
C VAL A 111 5.49 0.91 -3.72
N LYS A 112 4.75 1.73 -4.45
CA LYS A 112 4.95 3.16 -4.58
C LYS A 112 3.68 3.86 -4.13
N LEU A 113 3.82 4.78 -3.19
CA LEU A 113 2.72 5.61 -2.70
C LEU A 113 2.77 6.94 -3.42
N THR A 114 1.61 7.41 -3.89
CA THR A 114 1.46 8.67 -4.60
C THR A 114 0.25 9.41 -4.08
N THR A 115 0.40 10.71 -3.83
CA THR A 115 -0.71 11.58 -3.41
C THR A 115 -0.64 12.90 -4.16
N ASP A 116 -1.81 13.47 -4.48
CA ASP A 116 -2.00 14.77 -5.16
C ASP A 116 -2.41 15.90 -4.18
N ASP A 117 -2.39 15.59 -2.88
CA ASP A 117 -2.61 16.52 -1.77
C ASP A 117 -1.30 17.27 -1.46
N THR A 118 -1.39 18.58 -1.28
CA THR A 118 -0.26 19.46 -0.95
C THR A 118 -0.01 19.57 0.56
N ALA A 119 -0.92 19.07 1.40
CA ALA A 119 -0.76 19.08 2.86
C ALA A 119 -1.35 17.83 3.56
N PRO A 120 -1.10 16.60 3.06
CA PRO A 120 -1.51 15.41 3.80
C PRO A 120 -0.72 15.31 5.11
N THR A 121 -1.33 14.71 6.12
CA THR A 121 -0.68 14.48 7.43
C THR A 121 -0.78 13.01 7.81
N GLY A 122 0.14 12.56 8.66
CA GLY A 122 0.14 11.21 9.21
C GLY A 122 1.00 10.22 8.43
N THR A 123 0.89 8.96 8.82
CA THR A 123 1.70 7.84 8.31
C THR A 123 0.83 6.63 8.01
N VAL A 124 1.27 5.80 7.07
CA VAL A 124 0.57 4.59 6.64
C VAL A 124 1.48 3.36 6.70
N ASP A 125 0.85 2.22 6.96
CA ASP A 125 1.42 0.90 6.83
C ASP A 125 0.82 0.22 5.59
N VAL A 126 1.67 -0.47 4.82
CA VAL A 126 1.28 -1.36 3.74
C VAL A 126 1.94 -2.71 3.96
N PHE A 127 1.12 -3.76 4.09
CA PHE A 127 1.57 -5.11 4.35
C PHE A 127 0.68 -6.13 3.65
N THR A 128 1.20 -7.33 3.46
CA THR A 128 0.45 -8.45 2.89
C THR A 128 -0.51 -9.06 3.90
N THR A 129 -1.70 -9.39 3.43
CA THR A 129 -2.67 -10.21 4.16
C THR A 129 -3.12 -11.35 3.27
N TYR A 130 -3.51 -12.46 3.89
CA TYR A 130 -3.92 -13.67 3.20
C TYR A 130 -5.44 -13.70 3.08
N LEU A 131 -5.92 -13.92 1.85
CA LEU A 131 -7.33 -14.18 1.58
C LEU A 131 -7.52 -15.70 1.44
N PRO A 132 -8.11 -16.39 2.44
CA PRO A 132 -8.50 -17.79 2.27
C PRO A 132 -9.60 -17.85 1.20
N ARG A 133 -9.31 -18.52 0.08
CA ARG A 133 -10.28 -18.82 -0.97
C ARG A 133 -10.65 -20.29 -0.95
#